data_AF-A0A950RUZ1-F1
#
_entry.id   AF-A0A950RUZ1-F1
#
_cell.length_a   1.000
_cell.length_b   1.000
_cell.length_c   1.000
_cell.angle_alpha   90.00
_cell.angle_beta   90.00
_cell.angle_gamma   90.00
#
_symmetry.space_group_name_H-M   'P 1'
#
loop_
_entity.id
_entity.type
_entity.pdbx_description
1 polymer ?
#
loop_
_entity_poly.entity_id
_entity_poly.type
_entity_poly.pdbx_seq_one_letter_code
_entity_poly.pdbx_strand_id
1 'polypeptide(L)'
;MPRPLHNLLLGASAFLVLALSVPTQGNTPKTFPAAPEGFATPRDDIKHGKVQTVEYDSKTVGAKRQMVIYLPPGYTKEKKYPVFYLLHGAGDNEHGWTRKGSANVILDNLYADKKIVPM
;
A
#
# COMPACT_ATOMS: atom_id res chain seq x y z
N MET A 1 53.13 49.17 -30.51
CA MET A 1 52.75 48.56 -31.81
C MET A 1 53.62 47.33 -32.06
N PRO A 2 53.21 46.26 -32.77
CA PRO A 2 51.87 45.83 -33.20
C PRO A 2 51.50 44.38 -32.74
N ARG A 3 50.22 44.01 -32.88
CA ARG A 3 49.72 42.61 -32.84
C ARG A 3 50.04 41.90 -34.17
N PRO A 4 49.97 40.55 -34.22
CA PRO A 4 48.93 39.98 -35.08
C PRO A 4 48.12 38.86 -34.42
N LEU A 5 46.84 38.84 -34.82
CA LEU A 5 45.82 37.81 -34.66
C LEU A 5 46.22 36.50 -35.39
N HIS A 6 45.71 35.35 -34.95
CA HIS A 6 44.61 34.64 -35.65
C HIS A 6 44.16 33.37 -34.90
N ASN A 7 42.83 33.28 -34.75
CA ASN A 7 41.97 32.09 -34.75
C ASN A 7 41.99 31.12 -33.56
N LEU A 8 41.30 31.53 -32.48
CA LEU A 8 40.64 30.60 -31.55
C LEU A 8 39.37 30.05 -32.24
N LEU A 9 39.46 28.85 -32.82
CA LEU A 9 38.30 28.10 -33.30
C LEU A 9 37.44 27.70 -32.10
N LEU A 10 36.25 28.32 -32.02
CA LEU A 10 35.17 27.93 -31.14
C LEU A 10 34.69 26.52 -31.57
N GLY A 11 35.12 25.49 -30.84
CA GLY A 11 34.59 24.13 -31.00
C GLY A 11 33.18 24.05 -30.44
N ALA A 12 32.16 24.30 -31.27
CA ALA A 12 30.78 24.00 -30.94
C ALA A 12 30.63 22.47 -30.80
N SER A 13 30.65 21.96 -29.57
CA SER A 13 30.29 20.58 -29.28
C SER A 13 28.77 20.43 -29.44
N ALA A 14 28.35 20.02 -30.63
CA ALA A 14 26.99 19.57 -30.87
C ALA A 14 26.79 18.21 -30.19
N PHE A 15 26.21 18.21 -29.00
CA PHE A 15 25.67 16.98 -28.41
C PHE A 15 24.40 16.60 -29.16
N LEU A 16 24.54 15.70 -30.13
CA LEU A 16 23.42 15.02 -30.76
C LEU A 16 22.85 14.01 -29.76
N VAL A 17 21.80 14.39 -29.03
CA VAL A 17 21.00 13.44 -28.25
C VAL A 17 20.11 12.69 -29.23
N LEU A 18 20.56 11.49 -29.63
CA LEU A 18 19.72 10.56 -30.38
C LEU A 18 18.70 9.97 -29.39
N ALA A 19 17.49 10.54 -29.37
CA ALA A 19 16.37 9.95 -28.64
C ALA A 19 15.96 8.66 -29.36
N LEU A 20 16.55 7.53 -28.97
CA LEU A 20 16.03 6.21 -29.32
C LEU A 20 14.71 6.04 -28.56
N SER A 21 13.60 6.22 -29.27
CA SER A 21 12.28 5.79 -28.81
C SER A 21 12.31 4.27 -28.66
N VAL A 22 12.69 3.79 -27.48
CA VAL A 22 12.41 2.40 -27.09
C VAL A 22 10.89 2.28 -27.10
N PRO A 23 10.29 1.40 -27.92
CA PRO A 23 8.86 1.16 -27.80
C PRO A 23 8.61 0.66 -26.38
N THR A 24 7.91 1.45 -25.59
CA THR A 24 7.37 0.98 -24.32
C THR A 24 6.41 -0.13 -24.69
N GLN A 25 6.84 -1.38 -24.51
CA GLN A 25 5.93 -2.51 -24.55
C GLN A 25 4.96 -2.26 -23.41
N GLY A 26 3.79 -1.72 -23.76
CA GLY A 26 2.78 -1.32 -22.80
C GLY A 26 2.43 -2.53 -21.96
N ASN A 27 2.83 -2.50 -20.69
CA ASN A 27 2.28 -3.41 -19.69
C ASN A 27 0.79 -3.11 -19.65
N THR A 28 -0.02 -3.90 -20.33
CA THR A 28 -1.47 -3.89 -20.10
C THR A 28 -1.65 -4.19 -18.61
N PRO A 29 -2.32 -3.30 -17.85
CA PRO A 29 -2.58 -3.59 -16.45
C PRO A 29 -3.32 -4.92 -16.37
N LYS A 30 -2.82 -5.88 -15.60
CA LYS A 30 -3.59 -7.07 -15.26
C LYS A 30 -4.87 -6.58 -14.59
N THR A 31 -6.00 -6.74 -15.25
CA THR A 31 -7.31 -6.41 -14.70
C THR A 31 -7.77 -7.58 -13.85
N PHE A 32 -8.02 -7.32 -12.57
CA PHE A 32 -8.71 -8.27 -11.70
C PHE A 32 -10.21 -8.18 -11.97
N PRO A 33 -10.96 -9.29 -11.86
CA PRO A 33 -12.41 -9.22 -11.90
C PRO A 33 -12.93 -8.33 -10.76
N ALA A 34 -14.10 -7.72 -10.95
CA ALA A 34 -14.77 -7.01 -9.88
C ALA A 34 -15.01 -7.94 -8.68
N ALA A 35 -14.95 -7.39 -7.48
CA ALA A 35 -15.33 -8.14 -6.28
C ALA A 35 -16.80 -8.62 -6.43
N PRO A 36 -17.13 -9.83 -5.95
CA PRO A 36 -18.50 -10.30 -5.92
C PRO A 36 -19.43 -9.32 -5.20
N GLU A 37 -20.71 -9.33 -5.57
CA GLU A 37 -21.73 -8.56 -4.86
C GLU A 37 -21.75 -8.96 -3.37
N GLY A 38 -21.91 -7.97 -2.49
CA GLY A 38 -21.94 -8.18 -1.04
C GLY A 38 -20.58 -8.46 -0.39
N PHE A 39 -19.47 -8.49 -1.15
CA PHE A 39 -18.13 -8.83 -0.61
C PHE A 39 -17.72 -7.97 0.60
N ALA A 40 -18.05 -6.67 0.59
CA ALA A 40 -17.76 -5.71 1.65
C ALA A 40 -19.00 -5.26 2.43
N THR A 41 -20.13 -5.96 2.27
CA THR A 41 -21.38 -5.66 2.97
C THR A 41 -21.41 -6.39 4.32
N PRO A 42 -21.76 -5.71 5.43
CA PRO A 42 -21.93 -6.36 6.73
C PRO A 42 -23.01 -7.43 6.69
N ARG A 43 -22.77 -8.52 7.40
CA ARG A 43 -23.69 -9.65 7.57
C ARG A 43 -24.01 -9.80 9.05
N ASP A 44 -25.29 -9.77 9.42
CA ASP A 44 -25.71 -9.85 10.82
C ASP A 44 -25.69 -11.29 11.38
N ASP A 45 -25.66 -12.30 10.49
CA ASP A 45 -25.78 -13.72 10.81
C ASP A 45 -24.43 -14.42 11.11
N ILE A 46 -23.33 -13.66 11.18
CA ILE A 46 -21.97 -14.20 11.34
C ILE A 46 -21.28 -13.67 12.61
N LYS A 47 -20.20 -14.33 13.00
CA LYS A 47 -19.37 -13.83 14.11
C LYS A 47 -18.45 -12.73 13.60
N HIS A 48 -18.37 -11.64 14.35
CA HIS A 48 -17.52 -10.50 14.04
C HIS A 48 -16.21 -10.52 14.81
N GLY A 49 -15.15 -10.08 14.16
CA GLY A 49 -13.88 -9.78 14.79
C GLY A 49 -13.95 -8.51 15.63
N LYS A 50 -12.86 -8.21 16.34
CA LYS A 50 -12.75 -7.00 17.16
C LYS A 50 -11.69 -6.06 16.60
N VAL A 51 -12.09 -4.83 16.32
CA VAL A 51 -11.17 -3.75 15.94
C VAL A 51 -10.74 -3.00 17.21
N GLN A 52 -9.45 -2.74 17.37
CA GLN A 52 -8.87 -2.02 18.50
C GLN A 52 -7.84 -1.02 18.00
N THR A 53 -7.88 0.20 18.53
CA THR A 53 -6.78 1.14 18.39
C THR A 53 -5.83 0.95 19.56
N VAL A 54 -4.54 0.79 19.28
CA VAL A 54 -3.50 0.75 20.31
C VAL A 54 -2.46 1.83 20.05
N GLU A 55 -1.81 2.28 21.11
CA GLU A 55 -0.69 3.20 21.05
C GLU A 55 0.60 2.49 21.47
N TYR A 56 1.70 2.85 20.83
CA TYR A 56 3.04 2.33 21.16
C TYR A 56 4.10 3.43 21.07
N ASP A 57 5.15 3.31 21.88
CA ASP A 57 6.29 4.22 21.84
C ASP A 57 7.25 3.79 20.71
N SER A 58 7.43 4.65 19.71
CA SER A 58 8.35 4.39 18.59
C SER A 58 9.73 4.97 18.86
N LYS A 59 10.74 4.11 19.03
CA LYS A 59 12.13 4.53 19.22
C LYS A 59 12.71 5.20 17.98
N THR A 60 12.36 4.73 16.79
CA THR A 60 12.88 5.25 15.51
C THR A 60 12.36 6.66 15.21
N VAL A 61 11.09 6.91 15.51
CA VAL A 61 10.46 8.23 15.28
C VAL A 61 10.60 9.16 16.49
N GLY A 62 10.87 8.61 17.68
CA GLY A 62 10.99 9.37 18.93
C GLY A 62 9.65 9.85 19.49
N ALA A 63 8.54 9.21 19.12
CA ALA A 63 7.19 9.64 19.51
C ALA A 63 6.23 8.46 19.69
N LYS A 64 5.12 8.71 20.37
CA LYS A 64 3.96 7.81 20.43
C LYS A 64 3.29 7.71 19.07
N ARG A 65 2.93 6.50 18.69
CA ARG A 65 2.30 6.14 17.41
C ARG A 65 1.06 5.31 17.67
N GLN A 66 0.06 5.45 16.80
CA GLN A 66 -1.14 4.63 16.84
C GLN A 66 -1.13 3.57 15.73
N MET A 67 -1.77 2.44 16.00
CA MET A 67 -2.13 1.45 14.99
C MET A 67 -3.50 0.87 15.30
N VAL A 68 -4.16 0.36 14.25
CA VAL A 68 -5.43 -0.37 14.36
C VAL A 68 -5.15 -1.85 14.18
N ILE A 69 -5.60 -2.65 15.14
CA ILE A 69 -5.51 -4.11 15.15
C ILE A 69 -6.89 -4.68 14.96
N TYR A 70 -7.03 -5.59 14.00
CA TYR A 70 -8.20 -6.46 13.88
C TYR A 70 -7.85 -7.82 14.52
N LEU A 71 -8.72 -8.32 15.37
CA LEU A 71 -8.64 -9.66 15.96
C LEU A 71 -9.75 -10.53 15.38
N PRO A 72 -9.46 -11.74 14.89
CA PRO A 72 -10.45 -12.58 14.23
C PRO A 72 -11.54 -13.05 15.21
N PRO A 73 -12.72 -13.46 14.70
CA PRO A 73 -13.78 -14.00 15.54
C PRO A 73 -13.28 -15.20 16.36
N GLY A 74 -13.48 -15.18 17.67
CA GLY A 74 -12.99 -16.22 18.57
C GLY A 74 -11.49 -16.16 18.88
N TYR A 75 -10.85 -14.99 18.69
CA TYR A 75 -9.49 -14.74 19.16
C TYR A 75 -9.33 -15.03 20.66
N THR A 76 -8.24 -15.72 21.01
CA THR A 76 -7.85 -16.04 22.40
C THR A 76 -6.36 -15.81 22.57
N LYS A 77 -5.91 -15.35 23.74
CA LYS A 77 -4.48 -15.05 23.99
C LYS A 77 -3.59 -16.30 24.03
N GLU A 78 -4.20 -17.46 24.23
CA GLU A 78 -3.54 -18.76 24.37
C GLU A 78 -3.10 -19.35 23.03
N LYS A 79 -3.64 -18.83 21.92
CA LYS A 79 -3.34 -19.29 20.56
C LYS A 79 -2.43 -18.29 19.85
N LYS A 80 -1.57 -18.82 18.96
CA LYS A 80 -0.77 -18.02 18.05
C LYS A 80 -1.47 -17.93 16.70
N TYR A 81 -1.40 -16.76 16.10
CA TYR A 81 -2.01 -16.45 14.81
C TYR A 81 -0.91 -15.90 13.88
N PRO A 82 -0.93 -16.20 12.57
CA PRO A 82 -0.18 -15.44 11.58
C PRO A 82 -0.55 -13.96 11.67
N VAL A 83 0.35 -13.04 11.32
CA VAL A 83 0.06 -11.60 11.36
C VAL A 83 0.13 -11.03 9.95
N PHE A 84 -0.94 -10.37 9.52
CA PHE A 84 -0.99 -9.63 8.28
C PHE A 84 -0.86 -8.12 8.54
N TYR A 85 0.27 -7.54 8.12
CA TYR A 85 0.48 -6.10 8.18
C TYR A 85 -0.06 -5.43 6.91
N LEU A 86 -1.03 -4.54 7.07
CA LEU A 86 -1.72 -3.87 5.98
C LEU A 86 -1.50 -2.35 6.06
N LEU A 87 -0.77 -1.81 5.07
CA LEU A 87 -0.34 -0.42 5.03
C LEU A 87 -1.25 0.41 4.15
N HIS A 88 -1.50 1.65 4.54
CA HIS A 88 -2.29 2.60 3.76
C HIS A 88 -1.43 3.33 2.71
N GLY A 89 -2.09 4.00 1.76
CA GLY A 89 -1.44 4.85 0.77
C GLY A 89 -1.09 6.25 1.28
N ALA A 90 -0.51 7.07 0.41
CA ALA A 90 -0.20 8.47 0.70
C ALA A 90 -1.49 9.27 1.00
N GLY A 91 -1.43 10.14 2.02
CA GLY A 91 -2.58 10.98 2.42
C GLY A 91 -3.61 10.30 3.32
N ASP A 92 -3.36 9.06 3.74
CA ASP A 92 -4.23 8.34 4.68
C ASP A 92 -3.52 8.07 6.02
N ASN A 93 -4.21 7.40 6.94
CA ASN A 93 -3.68 7.02 8.26
C ASN A 93 -4.09 5.57 8.63
N GLU A 94 -3.79 5.15 9.87
CA GLU A 94 -4.04 3.81 10.39
C GLU A 94 -5.52 3.37 10.34
N HIS A 95 -6.45 4.32 10.27
CA HIS A 95 -7.88 4.02 10.18
C HIS A 95 -8.38 3.74 8.76
N GLY A 96 -7.60 4.09 7.72
CA GLY A 96 -8.02 4.05 6.31
C GLY A 96 -8.63 2.72 5.90
N TRP A 97 -7.97 1.61 6.21
CA TRP A 97 -8.44 0.27 5.85
C TRP A 97 -9.73 -0.16 6.54
N THR A 98 -9.94 0.25 7.79
CA THR A 98 -11.19 -0.08 8.51
C THR A 98 -12.36 0.82 8.12
N ARG A 99 -12.10 2.11 7.86
CA ARG A 99 -13.17 3.09 7.60
C ARG A 99 -13.55 3.21 6.13
N LYS A 100 -12.56 3.19 5.23
CA LYS A 100 -12.76 3.37 3.79
C LYS A 100 -12.71 2.04 3.05
N GLY A 101 -11.82 1.14 3.49
CA GLY A 101 -11.61 -0.16 2.85
C GLY A 101 -12.50 -1.29 3.34
N SER A 102 -13.29 -1.07 4.41
CA SER A 102 -14.15 -2.10 5.04
C SER A 102 -13.41 -3.42 5.35
N ALA A 103 -12.11 -3.34 5.65
CA ALA A 103 -11.27 -4.53 5.78
C ALA A 103 -11.77 -5.50 6.86
N ASN A 104 -12.28 -5.00 7.99
CA ASN A 104 -12.86 -5.83 9.05
C ASN A 104 -14.10 -6.60 8.57
N VAL A 105 -14.96 -5.98 7.76
CA VAL A 105 -16.17 -6.63 7.22
C VAL A 105 -15.79 -7.72 6.21
N ILE A 106 -14.85 -7.40 5.31
CA ILE A 106 -14.34 -8.36 4.33
C ILE A 106 -13.73 -9.57 5.04
N LEU A 107 -12.90 -9.35 6.06
CA LEU A 107 -12.28 -10.43 6.83
C LEU A 107 -13.35 -11.27 7.55
N ASP A 108 -14.33 -10.66 8.22
CA ASP A 108 -15.44 -11.37 8.87
C ASP A 108 -16.18 -12.28 7.87
N ASN A 109 -16.52 -11.75 6.69
CA ASN A 109 -17.19 -12.48 5.63
C ASN A 109 -16.33 -13.67 5.15
N LEU A 110 -15.04 -13.46 4.93
CA LEU A 110 -14.11 -14.51 4.50
C LEU A 110 -13.91 -15.60 5.58
N TYR A 111 -13.94 -15.24 6.87
CA TYR A 111 -13.89 -16.21 7.96
C TYR A 111 -15.18 -17.03 8.05
N ALA A 112 -16.34 -16.40 7.93
CA ALA A 112 -17.63 -17.10 7.92
C ALA A 112 -17.71 -18.12 6.78
N ASP A 113 -17.20 -17.74 5.60
CA ASP A 113 -17.12 -18.60 4.42
C ASP A 113 -15.95 -19.60 4.46
N LYS A 114 -15.10 -19.57 5.49
CA LYS A 114 -13.91 -20.44 5.67
C LYS A 114 -12.90 -20.34 4.51
N LYS A 115 -12.78 -19.16 3.90
CA LYS A 115 -11.86 -18.90 2.77
C LYS A 115 -10.46 -18.50 3.20
N ILE A 116 -10.30 -18.13 4.47
CA ILE A 116 -9.01 -17.72 5.06
C ILE A 116 -8.83 -18.35 6.44
N VAL A 117 -7.58 -18.48 6.86
CA VAL A 117 -7.23 -18.92 8.22
C VAL A 117 -7.25 -17.73 9.18
N PRO A 118 -7.68 -17.90 10.44
CA PRO A 118 -7.61 -16.84 11.45
C PRO A 118 -6.19 -16.26 11.55
N MET A 119 -6.10 -14.94 11.39
CA MET A 119 -4.90 -14.12 11.50
C MET A 119 -5.22 -12.82 12.24
#